data_AF-A0A0N4XEA3-F1
#
_entry.id   AF-A0A0N4XEA3-F1
#
_cell.length_a   1.000
_cell.length_b   1.000
_cell.length_c   1.000
_cell.angle_alpha   90.00
_cell.angle_beta   90.00
_cell.angle_gamma   90.00
#
_symmetry.space_group_name_H-M   'P 1'
#
loop_
_entity.id
_entity.type
_entity.pdbx_description
1 polymer ?
#
loop_
_entity_poly.entity_id
_entity_poly.type
_entity_poly.pdbx_seq_one_letter_code
_entity_poly.pdbx_strand_id
1 'polypeptide(L)'
;MVDLQVFMLAALIASDRTAKNLQCAYGESIFCTYVKYGYKLNKEAVDLMRSSESSFREEKERVLRTNQAIMKVLREEDKEKLLELLRIALELETSALFHLRVRCTGSKSGKAVCIKGIEDLYQATYSLVLAIMRIAEGEPLEAIRKADEKFREEYRNQSNLFNESALAYDLGRETLRTLETIETKLE
;
A
#
# COMPACT_ATOMS: atom_id res chain seq x y z
N MET A 1 2.30 -3.48 -24.84
CA MET A 1 1.47 -3.40 -23.62
C MET A 1 2.28 -4.07 -22.53
N VAL A 2 2.87 -3.29 -21.63
CA VAL A 2 3.72 -3.85 -20.57
C VAL A 2 2.81 -4.12 -19.38
N ASP A 3 2.89 -5.33 -18.82
CA ASP A 3 2.10 -5.74 -17.67
C ASP A 3 2.36 -4.81 -16.48
N LEU A 4 1.32 -4.41 -15.73
CA LEU A 4 1.45 -3.59 -14.52
C LEU A 4 2.38 -4.29 -13.51
N GLN A 5 2.36 -5.62 -13.45
CA GLN A 5 3.32 -6.38 -12.65
C GLN A 5 4.76 -6.22 -13.17
N VAL A 6 4.97 -6.18 -14.48
CA VAL A 6 6.30 -6.00 -15.09
C VAL A 6 6.80 -4.57 -14.92
N PHE A 7 5.93 -3.55 -14.99
CA PHE A 7 6.29 -2.17 -14.70
C PHE A 7 6.59 -1.95 -13.21
N MET A 8 5.78 -2.52 -12.31
CA MET A 8 6.07 -2.54 -10.87
C MET A 8 7.40 -3.24 -10.60
N LEU A 9 7.66 -4.41 -11.21
CA LEU A 9 8.95 -5.11 -11.11
C LEU A 9 10.12 -4.27 -11.65
N ALA A 10 9.94 -3.56 -12.76
CA ALA A 10 10.99 -2.73 -13.34
C ALA A 10 11.28 -1.49 -12.48
N ALA A 11 10.25 -0.83 -11.95
CA ALA A 11 10.38 0.27 -11.00
C ALA A 11 11.01 -0.18 -9.66
N LEU A 12 10.71 -1.41 -9.24
CA LEU A 12 11.31 -2.08 -8.08
C LEU A 12 12.83 -2.26 -8.20
N ILE A 13 13.33 -2.65 -9.38
CA ILE A 13 14.78 -2.89 -9.62
C ILE A 13 15.58 -1.58 -9.66
N ALA A 14 14.98 -0.50 -10.16
CA ALA A 14 15.62 0.81 -10.34
C ALA A 14 15.75 1.63 -9.03
N SER A 15 15.26 1.12 -7.91
CA SER A 15 14.95 1.91 -6.72
C SER A 15 16.07 2.05 -5.67
N ASP A 16 16.14 3.26 -5.12
CA ASP A 16 16.96 3.90 -4.07
C ASP A 16 17.70 3.03 -3.01
N ARG A 17 18.90 3.49 -2.62
CA ARG A 17 19.79 2.83 -1.62
C ARG A 17 19.15 2.68 -0.24
N THR A 18 18.21 3.57 0.12
CA THR A 18 17.62 3.57 1.46
C THR A 18 16.69 2.37 1.72
N ALA A 19 15.90 1.96 0.71
CA ALA A 19 15.05 0.77 0.81
C ALA A 19 15.87 -0.53 0.76
N LYS A 20 17.00 -0.52 0.04
CA LYS A 20 17.92 -1.68 -0.03
C LYS A 20 18.55 -2.04 1.33
N ASN A 21 18.69 -1.08 2.23
CA ASN A 21 19.26 -1.29 3.55
C ASN A 21 18.25 -1.75 4.61
N LEU A 22 16.95 -1.74 4.31
CA LEU A 22 15.95 -2.31 5.21
C LEU A 22 16.11 -3.82 5.23
N GLN A 23 16.43 -4.39 6.38
CA GLN A 23 16.39 -5.82 6.58
C GLN A 23 14.93 -6.27 6.70
N CYS A 24 14.63 -7.44 6.13
CA CYS A 24 13.32 -8.08 6.21
C CYS A 24 13.54 -9.46 6.82
N ALA A 25 12.99 -9.68 8.00
CA ALA A 25 13.34 -10.83 8.84
C ALA A 25 12.70 -12.14 8.34
N TYR A 26 11.48 -12.09 7.79
CA TYR A 26 10.76 -13.26 7.26
C TYR A 26 11.50 -14.07 6.17
N GLY A 27 12.45 -13.45 5.47
CA GLY A 27 13.32 -14.15 4.50
C GLY A 27 12.70 -14.48 3.13
N GLU A 28 11.37 -14.41 2.94
CA GLU A 28 10.75 -14.59 1.62
C GLU A 28 10.99 -13.36 0.74
N SER A 29 11.78 -13.55 -0.32
CA SER A 29 12.32 -12.46 -1.14
C SER A 29 11.26 -11.55 -1.77
N ILE A 30 10.14 -12.09 -2.24
CA ILE A 30 9.14 -11.35 -3.01
C ILE A 30 8.21 -10.58 -2.06
N PHE A 31 7.77 -11.20 -0.98
CA PHE A 31 7.10 -10.56 0.15
C PHE A 31 7.89 -9.35 0.64
N CYS A 32 9.17 -9.55 0.97
CA CYS A 32 10.05 -8.49 1.44
C CYS A 32 10.19 -7.37 0.41
N THR A 33 10.20 -7.70 -0.88
CA THR A 33 10.25 -6.72 -1.97
C THR A 33 9.01 -5.83 -1.96
N TYR A 34 7.82 -6.40 -1.85
CA TYR A 34 6.58 -5.63 -1.79
C TYR A 34 6.47 -4.75 -0.54
N VAL A 35 6.84 -5.28 0.63
CA VAL A 35 6.78 -4.50 1.88
C VAL A 35 7.75 -3.31 1.84
N LYS A 36 8.99 -3.53 1.38
CA LYS A 36 9.98 -2.44 1.24
C LYS A 36 9.56 -1.40 0.22
N TYR A 37 8.88 -1.81 -0.86
CA TYR A 37 8.40 -0.89 -1.87
C TYR A 37 7.27 0.00 -1.34
N GLY A 38 6.30 -0.56 -0.62
CA GLY A 38 5.27 0.21 0.07
C GLY A 38 5.88 1.23 1.04
N TYR A 39 6.85 0.82 1.86
CA TYR A 39 7.58 1.73 2.75
C TYR A 39 8.26 2.88 2.00
N LYS A 40 8.91 2.57 0.87
CA LYS A 40 9.60 3.57 0.06
C LYS A 40 8.63 4.62 -0.48
N LEU A 41 7.54 4.18 -1.09
CA LEU A 41 6.52 5.08 -1.65
C LEU A 41 5.93 5.99 -0.56
N ASN A 42 5.66 5.44 0.62
CA ASN A 42 5.23 6.24 1.76
C ASN A 42 6.26 7.27 2.19
N LYS A 43 7.55 6.94 2.15
CA LYS A 43 8.62 7.89 2.44
C LYS A 43 8.67 9.01 1.39
N GLU A 44 8.55 8.67 0.10
CA GLU A 44 8.48 9.63 -1.01
C GLU A 44 7.28 10.58 -0.85
N ALA A 45 6.10 10.04 -0.50
CA ALA A 45 4.92 10.83 -0.20
C ALA A 45 5.13 11.78 0.99
N VAL A 46 5.76 11.32 2.09
CA VAL A 46 6.09 12.16 3.25
C VAL A 46 7.05 13.29 2.89
N ASP A 47 8.09 13.00 2.11
CA ASP A 47 9.08 14.00 1.71
C ASP A 47 8.45 15.07 0.80
N LEU A 48 7.53 14.68 -0.07
CA LEU A 48 6.71 15.62 -0.85
C LEU A 48 5.82 16.48 0.04
N MET A 49 5.13 15.89 1.02
CA MET A 49 4.27 16.65 1.95
C MET A 49 5.07 17.62 2.83
N ARG A 50 6.31 17.28 3.21
CA ARG A 50 7.20 18.17 3.99
C ARG A 50 7.52 19.46 3.23
N SER A 51 7.71 19.38 1.92
CA SER A 51 7.98 20.57 1.09
C SER A 51 6.81 21.57 1.05
N SER A 52 5.62 21.18 1.52
CA SER A 52 4.41 21.99 1.58
C SER A 52 4.04 22.43 3.01
N GLU A 53 5.05 22.50 3.91
CA GLU A 53 5.10 22.67 5.38
C GLU A 53 3.83 22.78 6.23
N SER A 54 2.79 23.53 5.84
CA SER A 54 1.56 23.70 6.63
C SER A 54 0.32 22.99 6.08
N SER A 55 0.26 22.68 4.77
CA SER A 55 -1.01 22.30 4.12
C SER A 55 -1.40 20.82 4.25
N PHE A 56 -0.44 19.95 4.57
CA PHE A 56 -0.58 18.48 4.59
C PHE A 56 -0.06 17.85 5.91
N ARG A 57 -0.13 18.59 7.03
CA ARG A 57 0.45 18.12 8.30
C ARG A 57 -0.22 16.82 8.77
N GLU A 58 -1.54 16.74 8.70
CA GLU A 58 -2.32 15.59 9.18
C GLU A 58 -2.11 14.36 8.28
N GLU A 59 -2.13 14.55 6.96
CA GLU A 59 -1.87 13.48 5.99
C GLU A 59 -0.46 12.92 6.18
N LYS A 60 0.54 13.78 6.36
CA LYS A 60 1.92 13.37 6.64
C LYS A 60 2.01 12.52 7.91
N GLU A 61 1.33 12.92 8.98
CA GLU A 61 1.33 12.15 10.23
C GLU A 61 0.70 10.76 10.05
N ARG A 62 -0.36 10.64 9.25
CA ARG A 62 -0.98 9.35 8.93
C ARG A 62 -0.01 8.42 8.21
N VAL A 63 0.66 8.92 7.16
CA VAL A 63 1.65 8.13 6.40
C VAL A 63 2.85 7.74 7.27
N LEU A 64 3.28 8.61 8.17
CA LEU A 64 4.34 8.29 9.14
C LEU A 64 3.95 7.15 10.09
N ARG A 65 2.68 7.11 10.55
CA ARG A 65 2.18 5.99 11.37
C ARG A 65 2.14 4.69 10.57
N THR A 66 1.75 4.74 9.30
CA THR A 66 1.82 3.55 8.43
C THR A 66 3.25 3.05 8.28
N ASN A 67 4.22 3.95 8.08
CA ASN A 67 5.63 3.57 8.04
C ASN A 67 6.12 2.90 9.32
N GLN A 68 5.66 3.34 10.48
CA GLN A 68 5.97 2.67 11.75
C GLN A 68 5.37 1.25 11.80
N ALA A 69 4.16 1.04 11.28
CA ALA A 69 3.55 -0.28 11.18
C ALA A 69 4.31 -1.19 10.18
N ILE A 70 4.66 -0.69 9.00
CA ILE A 70 5.46 -1.43 8.01
C ILE A 70 6.83 -1.82 8.58
N MET A 71 7.46 -0.96 9.38
CA MET A 71 8.71 -1.31 10.06
C MET A 71 8.56 -2.45 11.07
N LYS A 72 7.38 -2.64 11.67
CA LYS A 72 7.11 -3.82 12.51
C LYS A 72 7.01 -5.08 11.64
N VAL A 73 6.29 -5.01 10.51
CA VAL A 73 6.20 -6.11 9.53
C VAL A 73 7.59 -6.55 9.07
N LEU A 74 8.47 -5.60 8.71
CA LEU A 74 9.83 -5.92 8.24
C LEU A 74 10.71 -6.62 9.30
N ARG A 75 10.38 -6.49 10.59
CA ARG A 75 11.15 -7.08 11.68
C ARG A 75 10.58 -8.40 12.19
N GLU A 76 9.42 -8.81 11.69
CA GLU A 76 8.75 -10.02 12.14
C GLU A 76 9.18 -11.23 11.29
N GLU A 77 9.37 -12.36 11.96
CA GLU A 77 9.77 -13.65 11.39
C GLU A 77 8.62 -14.67 11.45
N ASP A 78 7.70 -14.49 12.40
CA ASP A 78 6.55 -15.36 12.59
C ASP A 78 5.45 -15.07 11.55
N LYS A 79 5.07 -16.09 10.78
CA LYS A 79 4.08 -15.97 9.71
C LYS A 79 2.69 -15.53 10.20
N GLU A 80 2.23 -16.05 11.34
CA GLU A 80 0.90 -15.76 11.86
C GLU A 80 0.83 -14.29 12.31
N LYS A 81 1.85 -13.84 13.06
CA LYS A 81 1.98 -12.42 13.46
C LYS A 81 2.17 -11.49 12.27
N LEU A 82 2.86 -11.93 11.22
CA LEU A 82 3.03 -11.13 10.01
C LEU A 82 1.70 -10.75 9.37
N LEU A 83 0.74 -11.69 9.34
CA LEU A 83 -0.56 -11.42 8.75
C LEU A 83 -1.33 -10.36 9.55
N GLU A 84 -1.30 -10.45 10.88
CA GLU A 84 -1.91 -9.44 11.76
C GLU A 84 -1.23 -8.07 11.59
N LEU A 85 0.10 -8.02 11.59
CA LEU A 85 0.86 -6.78 11.41
C LEU A 85 0.63 -6.14 10.03
N LEU A 86 0.49 -6.96 8.98
CA LEU A 86 0.13 -6.49 7.65
C LEU A 86 -1.31 -5.97 7.60
N ARG A 87 -2.26 -6.62 8.28
CA ARG A 87 -3.65 -6.13 8.40
C ARG A 87 -3.65 -4.71 8.97
N ILE A 88 -2.94 -4.50 10.08
CA ILE A 88 -2.81 -3.18 10.72
C ILE A 88 -2.12 -2.17 9.78
N ALA A 89 -1.03 -2.57 9.10
CA ALA A 89 -0.33 -1.69 8.17
C ALA A 89 -1.23 -1.29 6.99
N LEU A 90 -1.99 -2.22 6.41
CA LEU A 90 -2.91 -1.98 5.31
C LEU A 90 -4.09 -1.10 5.74
N GLU A 91 -4.61 -1.27 6.95
CA GLU A 91 -5.68 -0.41 7.48
C GLU A 91 -5.21 1.06 7.56
N LEU A 92 -4.02 1.28 8.14
CA LEU A 92 -3.42 2.61 8.23
C LEU A 92 -3.13 3.20 6.84
N GLU A 93 -2.61 2.40 5.92
CA GLU A 93 -2.32 2.81 4.53
C GLU A 93 -3.60 3.22 3.80
N THR A 94 -4.63 2.37 3.85
CA THR A 94 -5.93 2.61 3.21
C THR A 94 -6.60 3.86 3.78
N SER A 95 -6.48 4.09 5.10
CA SER A 95 -6.93 5.32 5.75
C SER A 95 -6.16 6.55 5.25
N ALA A 96 -4.83 6.47 5.19
CA ALA A 96 -3.99 7.57 4.72
C ALA A 96 -4.33 7.96 3.27
N LEU A 97 -4.47 6.97 2.38
CA LEU A 97 -4.88 7.17 0.99
C LEU A 97 -6.26 7.86 0.91
N PHE A 98 -7.25 7.36 1.65
CA PHE A 98 -8.59 7.96 1.68
C PHE A 98 -8.54 9.44 2.08
N HIS A 99 -7.86 9.74 3.18
CA HIS A 99 -7.77 11.11 3.68
C HIS A 99 -7.06 12.05 2.70
N LEU A 100 -5.96 11.61 2.08
CA LEU A 100 -5.27 12.43 1.08
C LEU A 100 -6.16 12.67 -0.15
N ARG A 101 -6.90 11.66 -0.63
CA ARG A 101 -7.84 11.81 -1.76
C ARG A 101 -8.93 12.85 -1.45
N VAL A 102 -9.53 12.78 -0.26
CA VAL A 102 -10.55 13.74 0.17
C VAL A 102 -9.95 15.15 0.23
N ARG A 103 -8.77 15.31 0.84
CA ARG A 103 -8.06 16.60 0.93
C ARG A 103 -7.75 17.20 -0.44
N CYS A 104 -7.39 16.35 -1.39
CA CYS A 104 -6.99 16.75 -2.73
C CYS A 104 -8.15 16.97 -3.70
N THR A 105 -9.37 16.66 -3.29
CA THR A 105 -10.57 16.93 -4.10
C THR A 105 -10.85 18.43 -4.10
N GLY A 106 -10.81 19.06 -5.28
CA GLY A 106 -11.16 20.49 -5.46
C GLY A 106 -10.08 21.50 -5.01
N SER A 107 -8.95 21.05 -4.45
CA SER A 107 -7.85 21.95 -4.08
C SER A 107 -7.00 22.36 -5.28
N LYS A 108 -6.86 23.67 -5.51
CA LYS A 108 -5.90 24.21 -6.51
C LYS A 108 -4.47 24.31 -5.94
N SER A 109 -4.33 24.52 -4.63
CA SER A 109 -3.03 24.51 -3.95
C SER A 109 -2.56 23.08 -3.70
N GLY A 110 -1.25 22.85 -3.82
CA GLY A 110 -0.67 21.54 -3.59
C GLY A 110 -0.98 20.50 -4.67
N LYS A 111 -1.41 20.90 -5.88
CA LYS A 111 -1.74 19.98 -6.98
C LYS A 111 -0.64 18.94 -7.25
N ALA A 112 0.63 19.34 -7.22
CA ALA A 112 1.76 18.42 -7.39
C ALA A 112 1.86 17.39 -6.25
N VAL A 113 1.74 17.84 -5.00
CA VAL A 113 1.72 16.96 -3.80
C VAL A 113 0.52 16.02 -3.86
N CYS A 114 -0.63 16.51 -4.31
CA CYS A 114 -1.84 15.70 -4.46
C CYS A 114 -1.70 14.62 -5.53
N ILE A 115 -1.26 14.99 -6.74
CA ILE A 115 -1.08 14.02 -7.82
C ILE A 115 -0.05 12.96 -7.40
N LYS A 116 1.13 13.41 -6.98
CA LYS A 116 2.21 12.47 -6.68
C LYS A 116 1.99 11.69 -5.38
N GLY A 117 1.50 12.35 -4.33
CA GLY A 117 1.19 11.69 -3.07
C GLY A 117 0.05 10.67 -3.19
N ILE A 118 -0.99 10.96 -3.97
CA ILE A 118 -2.04 9.96 -4.25
C ILE A 118 -1.46 8.79 -5.03
N GLU A 119 -0.62 9.07 -6.04
CA GLU A 119 0.07 8.03 -6.81
C GLU A 119 0.88 7.10 -5.91
N ASP A 120 1.71 7.67 -5.05
CA ASP A 120 2.58 6.92 -4.16
C ASP A 120 1.79 6.09 -3.14
N LEU A 121 0.76 6.67 -2.50
CA LEU A 121 -0.05 5.95 -1.51
C LEU A 121 -0.92 4.86 -2.13
N TYR A 122 -1.46 5.05 -3.34
CA TYR A 122 -2.23 3.98 -3.98
C TYR A 122 -1.32 2.80 -4.37
N GLN A 123 -0.11 3.08 -4.88
CA GLN A 123 0.85 2.03 -5.18
C GLN A 123 1.36 1.33 -3.92
N ALA A 124 1.53 2.07 -2.82
CA ALA A 124 1.89 1.50 -1.53
C ALA A 124 0.79 0.58 -0.99
N THR A 125 -0.47 1.03 -1.08
CA THR A 125 -1.65 0.21 -0.74
C THR A 125 -1.66 -1.09 -1.55
N TYR A 126 -1.49 -1.00 -2.88
CA TYR A 126 -1.45 -2.17 -3.74
C TYR A 126 -0.29 -3.11 -3.39
N SER A 127 0.89 -2.57 -3.09
CA SER A 127 2.05 -3.33 -2.68
C SER A 127 1.82 -4.12 -1.37
N LEU A 128 1.14 -3.52 -0.39
CA LEU A 128 0.78 -4.23 0.85
C LEU A 128 -0.22 -5.36 0.60
N VAL A 129 -1.18 -5.18 -0.31
CA VAL A 129 -2.09 -6.26 -0.72
C VAL A 129 -1.33 -7.41 -1.37
N LEU A 130 -0.39 -7.12 -2.27
CA LEU A 130 0.47 -8.14 -2.88
C LEU A 130 1.34 -8.86 -1.84
N ALA A 131 1.83 -8.16 -0.81
CA ALA A 131 2.54 -8.76 0.31
C ALA A 131 1.64 -9.73 1.11
N ILE A 132 0.39 -9.34 1.39
CA ILE A 132 -0.58 -10.21 2.06
C ILE A 132 -0.85 -11.47 1.23
N MET A 133 -1.03 -11.34 -0.09
CA MET A 133 -1.21 -12.48 -1.01
C MET A 133 -0.03 -13.45 -1.02
N ARG A 134 1.17 -13.04 -0.58
CA ARG A 134 2.32 -13.94 -0.48
C ARG A 134 2.30 -14.85 0.73
N ILE A 135 1.61 -14.44 1.79
CA ILE A 135 1.62 -15.18 3.06
C ILE A 135 0.25 -15.76 3.42
N ALA A 136 -0.84 -15.22 2.89
CA ALA A 136 -2.18 -15.76 3.04
C ALA A 136 -2.29 -17.14 2.37
N GLU A 137 -3.18 -17.99 2.89
CA GLU A 137 -3.42 -19.35 2.38
C GLU A 137 -4.93 -19.65 2.30
N GLY A 138 -5.32 -20.72 1.61
CA GLY A 138 -6.70 -21.20 1.61
C GLY A 138 -7.74 -20.18 1.12
N GLU A 139 -8.92 -20.18 1.75
CA GLU A 139 -10.05 -19.28 1.45
C GLU A 139 -9.67 -17.78 1.42
N PRO A 140 -8.94 -17.22 2.41
CA PRO A 140 -8.50 -15.81 2.36
C PRO A 140 -7.71 -15.47 1.10
N LEU A 141 -6.74 -16.30 0.72
CA LEU A 141 -5.90 -16.05 -0.45
C LEU A 141 -6.72 -15.99 -1.74
N GLU A 142 -7.65 -16.92 -1.92
CA GLU A 142 -8.51 -16.96 -3.11
C GLU A 142 -9.43 -15.73 -3.20
N ALA A 143 -10.00 -15.30 -2.06
CA ALA A 143 -10.84 -14.11 -2.00
C ALA A 143 -10.05 -12.84 -2.33
N ILE A 144 -8.84 -12.67 -1.78
CA ILE A 144 -7.97 -11.52 -2.07
C ILE A 144 -7.53 -11.53 -3.53
N ARG A 145 -7.16 -12.71 -4.08
CA ARG A 145 -6.78 -12.84 -5.49
C ARG A 145 -7.91 -12.42 -6.43
N LYS A 146 -9.15 -12.82 -6.13
CA LYS A 146 -10.33 -12.39 -6.90
C LYS A 146 -10.55 -10.88 -6.84
N ALA A 147 -10.36 -10.27 -5.67
CA ALA A 147 -10.44 -8.80 -5.53
C ALA A 147 -9.35 -8.09 -6.34
N ASP A 148 -8.11 -8.60 -6.33
CA ASP A 148 -6.98 -8.09 -7.12
C ASP A 148 -7.18 -8.29 -8.63
N GLU A 149 -7.76 -9.41 -9.08
CA GLU A 149 -8.14 -9.62 -10.49
C GLU A 149 -9.16 -8.58 -10.96
N LYS A 150 -10.22 -8.36 -10.18
CA LYS A 150 -11.21 -7.32 -10.46
C LYS A 150 -10.58 -5.93 -10.51
N PHE A 151 -9.72 -5.61 -9.53
CA PHE A 151 -8.96 -4.37 -9.50
C PHE A 151 -8.16 -4.18 -10.79
N ARG A 152 -7.41 -5.20 -11.24
CA ARG A 152 -6.60 -5.12 -12.47
C ARG A 152 -7.43 -4.94 -13.73
N GLU A 153 -8.57 -5.61 -13.82
CA GLU A 153 -9.50 -5.45 -14.94
C GLU A 153 -10.03 -4.02 -15.01
N GLU A 154 -10.52 -3.49 -13.88
CA GLU A 154 -11.03 -2.13 -13.80
C GLU A 154 -9.92 -1.09 -14.03
N TYR A 155 -8.73 -1.31 -13.46
CA TYR A 155 -7.56 -0.42 -13.60
C TYR A 155 -7.16 -0.23 -15.06
N ARG A 156 -7.14 -1.32 -15.87
CA ARG A 156 -6.83 -1.24 -17.32
C ARG A 156 -7.81 -0.37 -18.11
N ASN A 157 -9.03 -0.22 -17.59
CA ASN A 157 -10.09 0.55 -18.22
C ASN A 157 -10.17 2.00 -17.70
N GLN A 158 -9.36 2.37 -16.70
CA GLN A 158 -9.30 3.74 -16.18
C GLN A 158 -8.19 4.55 -16.84
N SER A 159 -8.42 5.87 -16.93
CA SER A 159 -7.46 6.82 -17.50
C SER A 159 -7.16 8.00 -16.57
N ASN A 160 -7.73 8.03 -15.37
CA ASN A 160 -7.49 9.10 -14.41
C ASN A 160 -7.08 8.56 -13.03
N LEU A 161 -6.13 9.26 -12.43
CA LEU A 161 -5.53 8.95 -11.14
C LEU A 161 -6.55 8.89 -9.98
N PHE A 162 -7.60 9.71 -10.02
CA PHE A 162 -8.61 9.74 -8.95
C PHE A 162 -9.45 8.46 -8.91
N ASN A 163 -9.70 7.86 -10.08
CA ASN A 163 -10.35 6.57 -10.22
C ASN A 163 -9.38 5.44 -9.87
N GLU A 164 -8.14 5.48 -10.35
CA GLU A 164 -7.11 4.49 -9.99
C GLU A 164 -6.91 4.39 -8.47
N SER A 165 -6.81 5.54 -7.80
CA SER A 165 -6.70 5.60 -6.34
C SER A 165 -7.99 5.22 -5.61
N ALA A 166 -9.17 5.33 -6.26
CA ALA A 166 -10.42 4.78 -5.74
C ALA A 166 -10.36 3.25 -5.74
N LEU A 167 -9.96 2.67 -6.86
CA LEU A 167 -9.84 1.23 -7.03
C LEU A 167 -8.85 0.63 -6.03
N ALA A 168 -7.70 1.28 -5.80
CA ALA A 168 -6.72 0.81 -4.83
C ALA A 168 -7.25 0.90 -3.39
N TYR A 169 -7.98 1.97 -3.05
CA TYR A 169 -8.67 2.08 -1.76
C TYR A 169 -9.69 0.95 -1.58
N ASP A 170 -10.52 0.69 -2.59
CA ASP A 170 -11.52 -0.38 -2.55
C ASP A 170 -10.87 -1.76 -2.42
N LEU A 171 -9.78 -2.02 -3.15
CA LEU A 171 -8.99 -3.25 -3.01
C LEU A 171 -8.43 -3.41 -1.58
N GLY A 172 -7.87 -2.36 -1.00
CA GLY A 172 -7.41 -2.36 0.39
C GLY A 172 -8.53 -2.70 1.38
N ARG A 173 -9.70 -2.09 1.20
CA ARG A 173 -10.91 -2.35 2.02
C ARG A 173 -11.41 -3.78 1.90
N GLU A 174 -11.51 -4.32 0.69
CA GLU A 174 -11.96 -5.71 0.47
C GLU A 174 -10.96 -6.73 1.04
N THR A 175 -9.66 -6.44 0.94
CA THR A 175 -8.62 -7.28 1.56
C THR A 175 -8.77 -7.30 3.08
N LEU A 176 -8.96 -6.14 3.72
CA LEU A 176 -9.18 -6.05 5.18
C LEU A 176 -10.43 -6.82 5.62
N ARG A 177 -11.56 -6.64 4.93
CA ARG A 177 -12.81 -7.39 5.21
C ARG A 177 -12.63 -8.89 5.14
N THR A 178 -11.87 -9.34 4.14
CA THR A 178 -11.55 -10.76 3.97
C THR A 178 -10.83 -11.26 5.21
N LEU A 179 -9.75 -10.59 5.63
CA LEU A 179 -8.95 -10.99 6.80
C LEU A 179 -9.78 -10.99 8.11
N GLU A 180 -10.64 -9.99 8.33
CA GLU A 180 -11.50 -9.89 9.52
C GLU A 180 -12.53 -11.03 9.62
N THR A 181 -13.11 -11.45 8.48
CA THR A 181 -14.14 -12.50 8.45
C THR A 181 -13.59 -13.87 8.90
N ILE A 182 -12.27 -14.07 8.79
CA ILE A 182 -11.62 -15.33 9.16
C ILE A 182 -11.25 -15.36 10.63
N GLU A 183 -10.82 -14.24 11.21
CA GLU A 183 -10.61 -14.11 12.66
C GLU A 183 -11.88 -14.52 13.41
N THR A 184 -13.06 -14.10 12.94
CA THR A 184 -14.36 -14.45 13.56
C THR A 184 -14.81 -15.90 13.38
N LYS A 185 -14.22 -16.67 12.46
CA LYS A 185 -14.55 -18.10 12.25
C LYS A 185 -13.72 -19.04 13.13
N LEU A 186 -12.66 -18.53 13.76
CA LEU A 186 -11.71 -19.30 14.56
C LEU A 186 -11.96 -19.19 16.08
N GLU A 187 -12.82 -18.27 16.51
CA GLU A 187 -13.35 -18.13 17.88
C GLU A 187 -14.62 -18.97 18.09
#